data_AF-A0A0M4E3P3-F1
#
_entry.id   AF-A0A0M4E3P3-F1
#
_cell.length_a   1.000
_cell.length_b   1.000
_cell.length_c   1.000
_cell.angle_alpha   90.00
_cell.angle_beta   90.00
_cell.angle_gamma   90.00
#
_symmetry.space_group_name_H-M   'P 1'
#
loop_
_entity.id
_entity.type
_entity.pdbx_description
1 polymer ?
#
loop_
_entity_poly.entity_id
_entity_poly.type
_entity_poly.pdbx_seq_one_letter_code
_entity_poly.pdbx_strand_id
1 'polypeptide(L)'
;NKNLVTVFNPRAFHAYVLTLYNRDKRQQHIDKSWSGFTTIALLFLLGTRTLRNLGAAPYTVTMDHKSDYFEVDTMFKISGFNQPGLYVLDTLFSVFVIGSLVVIAWRGVWGIFDLTLFPRDKAKSSWGSLLIGYLTVFVTIIIQPLMRYVCRRISGFFKLIICDIYYLMIFFGAVNAWRGIWNLLDVYLYPDDRILSFWITHIIPFLLLAALKCSNSILVRGVFIDAEGTGAECVLLPMNYVRLHFLRERRKKFDSDQSQHSDISHFYLKADHATIVKLSEKDNEAHHTLIEKPHTTNVQII
;
A
#
# COMPACT_ATOMS: atom_id res chain seq x y z
N ASN A 1 -43.97 -38.98 -24.49
CA ASN A 1 -44.75 -39.00 -23.24
C ASN A 1 -44.20 -40.09 -22.32
N LYS A 2 -43.20 -39.78 -21.49
CA LYS A 2 -42.69 -40.70 -20.45
C LYS A 2 -42.63 -39.92 -19.14
N ASN A 3 -43.44 -40.40 -18.20
CA ASN A 3 -43.77 -39.80 -16.92
C ASN A 3 -42.53 -39.66 -16.03
N LEU A 4 -42.17 -38.42 -15.69
CA LEU A 4 -41.34 -38.11 -14.52
C LEU A 4 -42.30 -37.78 -13.37
N VAL A 5 -42.78 -38.81 -12.67
CA VAL A 5 -43.41 -38.59 -11.35
C VAL A 5 -42.29 -38.63 -10.32
N THR A 6 -41.77 -37.46 -9.98
CA THR A 6 -40.86 -37.28 -8.85
C THR A 6 -41.66 -37.54 -7.57
N VAL A 7 -41.49 -38.74 -6.99
CA VAL A 7 -42.09 -39.09 -5.70
C VAL A 7 -41.45 -38.20 -4.63
N PHE A 8 -42.19 -37.21 -4.14
CA PHE A 8 -41.77 -36.36 -3.03
C PHE A 8 -41.65 -37.20 -1.76
N ASN A 9 -40.45 -37.31 -1.19
CA ASN A 9 -40.19 -37.98 0.09
C ASN A 9 -40.14 -36.92 1.22
N PRO A 10 -41.18 -36.83 2.09
CA PRO A 10 -41.26 -35.79 3.11
C PRO A 10 -40.15 -35.88 4.16
N ARG A 11 -39.65 -37.08 4.46
CA ARG A 11 -38.56 -37.28 5.43
C ARG A 11 -37.22 -36.78 4.87
N ALA A 12 -36.97 -37.03 3.59
CA ALA A 12 -35.78 -36.52 2.91
C ALA A 12 -35.81 -34.99 2.79
N PHE A 13 -36.97 -34.42 2.48
CA PHE A 13 -37.17 -32.97 2.44
C PHE A 13 -36.97 -32.33 3.83
N HIS A 14 -37.56 -32.90 4.88
CA HIS A 14 -37.37 -32.42 6.25
C HIS A 14 -35.92 -32.52 6.72
N ALA A 15 -35.24 -33.62 6.41
CA ALA A 15 -33.81 -33.78 6.69
C ALA A 15 -32.98 -32.70 5.98
N TYR A 16 -33.23 -32.46 4.69
CA TYR A 16 -32.57 -31.43 3.90
C TYR A 16 -32.77 -30.01 4.47
N VAL A 17 -34.00 -29.67 4.87
CA VAL A 17 -34.31 -28.39 5.52
C VAL A 17 -33.57 -28.24 6.85
N LEU A 18 -33.50 -29.31 7.65
CA LEU A 18 -32.71 -29.34 8.89
C LEU A 18 -31.21 -29.17 8.64
N THR A 19 -30.65 -29.78 7.59
CA THR A 19 -29.24 -29.59 7.24
C THR A 19 -28.95 -28.15 6.83
N LEU A 20 -29.83 -27.52 6.04
CA LEU A 20 -29.71 -26.12 5.67
C LEU A 20 -29.81 -25.20 6.88
N TYR A 21 -30.78 -25.43 7.76
CA TYR A 21 -30.95 -24.67 8.99
C TYR A 21 -29.73 -24.78 9.93
N ASN A 22 -29.22 -25.99 10.12
CA ASN A 22 -28.04 -26.23 10.95
C ASN A 22 -26.77 -25.63 10.34
N ARG A 23 -26.66 -25.61 9.00
CA ARG A 23 -25.56 -24.94 8.30
C ARG A 23 -25.59 -23.43 8.53
N ASP A 24 -26.76 -22.81 8.42
CA ASP A 24 -26.93 -21.37 8.64
C ASP A 24 -26.64 -20.98 10.10
N LYS A 25 -27.15 -21.74 11.07
CA LYS A 25 -26.81 -21.55 12.49
C LYS A 25 -25.31 -21.67 12.78
N ARG A 26 -24.65 -22.66 12.19
CA ARG A 26 -23.20 -22.86 12.36
C ARG A 26 -22.42 -21.68 11.78
N GLN A 27 -22.84 -21.20 10.61
CA GLN A 27 -22.24 -20.04 9.96
C GLN A 27 -22.38 -18.78 10.83
N GLN A 28 -23.56 -18.51 11.37
CA GLN A 28 -23.78 -17.39 12.30
C GLN A 28 -22.92 -17.47 13.56
N HIS A 29 -22.71 -18.68 14.11
CA HIS A 29 -21.84 -18.86 15.28
C HIS A 29 -20.36 -18.59 14.94
N ILE A 30 -19.92 -19.05 13.78
CA ILE A 30 -18.58 -18.80 13.25
C ILE A 30 -18.37 -17.30 13.06
N ASP A 31 -19.31 -16.61 12.42
CA ASP A 31 -19.20 -15.17 12.15
C ASP A 31 -19.24 -14.30 13.42
N LYS A 32 -20.01 -14.71 14.45
CA LYS A 32 -19.92 -14.08 15.79
C LYS A 32 -18.55 -14.28 16.44
N SER A 33 -17.94 -15.44 16.28
CA SER A 33 -16.60 -15.72 16.80
C SER A 33 -15.55 -14.85 16.09
N TRP A 34 -15.67 -14.68 14.77
CA TRP A 34 -14.81 -13.78 13.99
C TRP A 34 -14.87 -12.33 14.46
N SER A 35 -16.05 -11.83 14.86
CA SER A 35 -16.17 -10.47 15.41
C SER A 35 -15.31 -10.26 16.66
N GLY A 36 -15.31 -11.23 17.60
CA GLY A 36 -14.46 -11.18 18.78
C GLY A 36 -12.96 -11.20 18.44
N PHE A 37 -12.54 -12.07 17.51
CA PHE A 37 -11.16 -12.12 17.04
C PHE A 37 -10.74 -10.82 16.35
N THR A 38 -11.63 -10.18 15.61
CA THR A 38 -11.37 -8.89 14.97
C THR A 38 -11.16 -7.78 15.99
N THR A 39 -11.96 -7.71 17.06
CA THR A 39 -11.72 -6.74 18.14
C THR A 39 -10.35 -6.93 18.78
N ILE A 40 -9.98 -8.17 19.10
CA ILE A 40 -8.66 -8.48 19.66
C ILE A 40 -7.54 -8.08 18.69
N ALA A 41 -7.70 -8.41 17.40
CA ALA A 41 -6.72 -8.06 16.38
C ALA A 41 -6.55 -6.55 16.22
N LEU A 42 -7.65 -5.79 16.20
CA LEU A 42 -7.61 -4.33 16.12
C LEU A 42 -6.98 -3.70 17.36
N LEU A 43 -7.29 -4.20 18.56
CA LEU A 43 -6.68 -3.73 19.80
C LEU A 43 -5.17 -4.01 19.83
N PHE A 44 -4.74 -5.18 19.35
CA PHE A 44 -3.32 -5.49 19.24
C PHE A 44 -2.62 -4.57 18.25
N LEU A 45 -3.18 -4.40 17.04
CA LEU A 45 -2.63 -3.51 16.01
C LEU A 45 -2.58 -2.05 16.46
N LEU A 46 -3.57 -1.60 17.24
CA LEU A 46 -3.57 -0.28 17.88
C LEU A 46 -2.44 -0.17 18.92
N GLY A 47 -2.28 -1.20 19.76
CA GLY A 47 -1.22 -1.27 20.77
C GLY A 47 0.19 -1.30 20.17
N THR A 48 0.37 -2.00 19.05
CA THR A 48 1.64 -2.01 18.31
C THR A 48 1.80 -0.84 17.34
N ARG A 49 0.79 0.03 17.20
CA ARG A 49 0.81 1.18 16.29
C ARG A 49 1.08 0.77 14.84
N THR A 50 0.35 -0.24 14.37
CA THR A 50 0.49 -0.83 13.04
C THR A 50 -0.83 -0.85 12.26
N LEU A 51 -1.81 -0.02 12.62
CA LEU A 51 -3.12 0.06 11.97
C LEU A 51 -3.04 0.46 10.50
N ARG A 52 -2.06 1.28 10.10
CA ARG A 52 -1.88 1.65 8.68
C ARG A 52 -1.64 0.47 7.74
N ASN A 53 -1.18 -0.67 8.26
CA ASN A 53 -0.96 -1.90 7.48
C ASN A 53 -2.26 -2.59 7.08
N LEU A 54 -3.40 -2.17 7.63
CA LEU A 54 -4.73 -2.60 7.19
C LEU A 54 -5.12 -1.99 5.85
N GLY A 55 -4.43 -0.93 5.41
CA GLY A 55 -4.65 -0.31 4.12
C GLY A 55 -4.22 -1.22 2.97
N ALA A 56 -5.06 -1.31 1.94
CA ALA A 56 -4.74 -1.97 0.69
C ALA A 56 -5.18 -1.09 -0.49
N ALA A 57 -4.97 -1.53 -1.73
CA ALA A 57 -5.64 -0.94 -2.88
C ALA A 57 -7.16 -0.81 -2.58
N PRO A 58 -7.86 0.24 -3.05
CA PRO A 58 -7.39 1.28 -3.96
C PRO A 58 -6.52 2.37 -3.30
N TYR A 59 -6.17 2.28 -2.00
CA TYR A 59 -5.39 3.33 -1.31
C TYR A 59 -3.88 3.24 -1.51
N THR A 60 -3.39 2.05 -1.87
CA THR A 60 -1.96 1.77 -2.03
C THR A 60 -1.71 1.21 -3.42
N VAL A 61 -0.83 1.86 -4.19
CA VAL A 61 -0.35 1.35 -5.49
C VAL A 61 1.17 1.49 -5.52
N THR A 62 1.85 0.37 -5.70
CA THR A 62 3.30 0.25 -5.70
C THR A 62 3.79 -0.04 -7.12
N MET A 63 4.78 0.75 -7.57
CA MET A 63 5.41 0.57 -8.88
C MET A 63 6.49 -0.52 -8.83
N ASP A 64 6.74 -1.12 -9.98
CA ASP A 64 7.82 -2.09 -10.21
C ASP A 64 9.14 -1.34 -10.43
N HIS A 65 9.71 -0.77 -9.35
CA HIS A 65 11.02 -0.12 -9.36
C HIS A 65 12.12 -1.08 -8.87
N LYS A 66 13.31 -1.02 -9.50
CA LYS A 66 14.42 -1.96 -9.22
C LYS A 66 15.12 -1.71 -7.88
N SER A 67 15.21 -0.45 -7.45
CA SER A 67 15.97 -0.07 -6.25
C SER A 67 15.31 -0.52 -4.95
N ASP A 68 13.98 -0.39 -4.85
CA ASP A 68 13.26 -0.54 -3.58
C ASP A 68 12.44 -1.85 -3.57
N TYR A 69 12.82 -2.81 -4.43
CA TYR A 69 12.05 -4.05 -4.59
C TYR A 69 12.22 -4.98 -3.39
N PHE A 70 13.46 -5.15 -2.93
CA PHE A 70 13.84 -6.05 -1.84
C PHE A 70 13.95 -5.34 -0.49
N GLU A 71 13.68 -4.04 -0.47
CA GLU A 71 13.65 -3.25 0.76
C GLU A 71 12.24 -3.34 1.35
N VAL A 72 12.14 -4.09 2.45
CA VAL A 72 10.88 -4.33 3.16
C VAL A 72 11.10 -4.03 4.62
N ASP A 73 10.36 -3.06 5.14
CA ASP A 73 10.39 -2.70 6.56
C ASP A 73 9.83 -3.84 7.41
N THR A 74 10.55 -4.19 8.47
CA THR A 74 10.09 -5.08 9.54
C THR A 74 9.65 -4.27 10.75
N MET A 75 8.89 -4.88 11.65
CA MET A 75 8.34 -4.25 12.85
C MET A 75 9.42 -3.56 13.70
N PHE A 76 10.55 -4.24 13.94
CA PHE A 76 11.63 -3.75 14.79
C PHE A 76 12.81 -3.15 14.01
N LYS A 77 12.74 -3.13 12.67
CA LYS A 77 13.75 -2.55 11.76
C LYS A 77 15.18 -3.02 12.04
N ILE A 78 15.35 -4.28 12.40
CA ILE A 78 16.65 -4.85 12.75
C ILE A 78 17.50 -5.05 11.49
N SER A 79 18.76 -4.62 11.50
CA SER A 79 19.67 -4.83 10.36
C SER A 79 20.28 -6.24 10.39
N GLY A 80 20.18 -6.96 9.27
CA GLY A 80 20.58 -8.36 9.16
C GLY A 80 22.08 -8.64 9.32
N PHE A 81 22.95 -7.69 8.97
CA PHE A 81 24.40 -7.93 8.93
C PHE A 81 25.04 -8.10 10.31
N ASN A 82 24.54 -7.40 11.33
CA ASN A 82 25.16 -7.40 12.66
C ASN A 82 24.51 -8.41 13.62
N GLN A 83 23.23 -8.77 13.39
CA GLN A 83 22.44 -9.60 14.31
C GLN A 83 21.46 -10.50 13.55
N PRO A 84 21.93 -11.52 12.81
CA PRO A 84 21.10 -12.30 11.90
C PRO A 84 19.95 -13.04 12.61
N GLY A 85 20.18 -13.55 13.83
CA GLY A 85 19.13 -14.22 14.60
C GLY A 85 17.97 -13.30 14.99
N LEU A 86 18.27 -12.08 15.43
CA LEU A 86 17.24 -11.08 15.77
C LEU A 86 16.52 -10.56 14.53
N TYR A 87 17.23 -10.41 13.41
CA TYR A 87 16.62 -10.07 12.13
C TYR A 87 15.61 -11.13 11.65
N VAL A 88 15.96 -12.41 11.74
CA VAL A 88 15.04 -13.51 11.41
C VAL A 88 13.83 -13.48 12.34
N LEU A 89 14.02 -13.28 13.65
CA LEU A 89 12.92 -13.20 14.60
C LEU A 89 11.98 -12.02 14.30
N ASP A 90 12.53 -10.85 13.98
CA ASP A 90 11.76 -9.65 13.59
C ASP A 90 10.96 -9.89 12.31
N THR A 91 11.55 -10.56 11.32
CA THR A 91 10.86 -10.93 10.08
C THR A 91 9.72 -11.91 10.35
N LEU A 92 9.97 -12.96 11.15
CA LEU A 92 8.94 -13.94 11.53
C LEU A 92 7.80 -13.27 12.30
N PHE A 93 8.12 -12.36 13.24
CA PHE A 93 7.12 -11.60 13.98
C PHE A 93 6.28 -10.71 13.04
N SER A 94 6.95 -9.99 12.14
CA SER A 94 6.30 -9.11 11.16
C SER A 94 5.32 -9.87 10.26
N VAL A 95 5.73 -11.04 9.74
CA VAL A 95 4.89 -11.84 8.83
C VAL A 95 3.80 -12.59 9.58
N PHE A 96 4.16 -13.38 10.60
CA PHE A 96 3.23 -14.29 11.25
C PHE A 96 2.32 -13.62 12.28
N VAL A 97 2.78 -12.57 12.96
CA VAL A 97 1.96 -11.86 13.95
C VAL A 97 1.23 -10.72 13.28
N ILE A 98 1.94 -9.70 12.80
CA ILE A 98 1.30 -8.50 12.24
C ILE A 98 0.49 -8.85 10.99
N GLY A 99 1.07 -9.61 10.06
CA GLY A 99 0.38 -10.05 8.85
C GLY A 99 -0.90 -10.86 9.12
N SER A 100 -0.86 -11.82 10.04
CA SER A 100 -2.05 -12.61 10.40
C SER A 100 -3.14 -11.77 11.06
N LEU A 101 -2.77 -10.83 11.93
CA LEU A 101 -3.73 -9.93 12.58
C LEU A 101 -4.43 -9.03 11.57
N VAL A 102 -3.71 -8.54 10.56
CA VAL A 102 -4.30 -7.80 9.43
C VAL A 102 -5.34 -8.66 8.71
N VAL A 103 -5.00 -9.91 8.37
CA VAL A 103 -5.93 -10.84 7.69
C VAL A 103 -7.17 -11.13 8.54
N ILE A 104 -7.01 -11.36 9.85
CA ILE A 104 -8.13 -11.60 10.79
C ILE A 104 -9.03 -10.37 10.88
N ALA A 105 -8.47 -9.17 10.97
CA ALA A 105 -9.24 -7.92 10.99
C ALA A 105 -10.05 -7.76 9.70
N TRP A 106 -9.41 -7.94 8.54
CA TRP A 106 -10.07 -7.92 7.22
C TRP A 106 -11.22 -8.93 7.16
N ARG A 107 -10.99 -10.18 7.55
CA ARG A 107 -11.99 -11.24 7.49
C ARG A 107 -13.19 -10.97 8.38
N GLY A 108 -13.01 -10.43 9.59
CA GLY A 108 -14.16 -10.18 10.44
C GLY A 108 -14.96 -8.94 10.05
N VAL A 109 -14.34 -7.87 9.55
CA VAL A 109 -15.12 -6.76 8.96
C VAL A 109 -15.92 -7.26 7.75
N TRP A 110 -15.30 -8.06 6.88
CA TRP A 110 -16.01 -8.70 5.78
C TRP A 110 -17.21 -9.52 6.27
N GLY A 111 -17.01 -10.35 7.30
CA GLY A 111 -18.08 -11.17 7.89
C GLY A 111 -19.21 -10.35 8.52
N ILE A 112 -18.91 -9.22 9.17
CA ILE A 112 -19.93 -8.29 9.67
C ILE A 112 -20.82 -7.81 8.52
N PHE A 113 -20.22 -7.47 7.37
CA PHE A 113 -20.98 -7.04 6.19
C PHE A 113 -21.79 -8.18 5.56
N ASP A 114 -21.29 -9.41 5.57
CA ASP A 114 -22.07 -10.58 5.12
C ASP A 114 -23.34 -10.78 5.95
N LEU A 115 -23.30 -10.48 7.25
CA LEU A 115 -24.47 -10.61 8.14
C LEU A 115 -25.42 -9.40 8.09
N THR A 116 -24.91 -8.20 7.83
CA THR A 116 -25.67 -6.95 8.02
C THR A 116 -26.15 -6.31 6.71
N LEU A 117 -25.39 -6.41 5.63
CA LEU A 117 -25.69 -5.70 4.38
C LEU A 117 -26.40 -6.61 3.40
N PHE A 118 -27.72 -6.48 3.29
CA PHE A 118 -28.58 -7.27 2.39
C PHE A 118 -28.27 -8.78 2.43
N PRO A 119 -28.34 -9.44 3.60
CA PRO A 119 -27.85 -10.83 3.78
C PRO A 119 -28.56 -11.88 2.91
N ARG A 120 -29.74 -11.55 2.36
CA ARG A 120 -30.54 -12.46 1.51
C ARG A 120 -30.28 -12.28 0.01
N ASP A 121 -29.61 -11.21 -0.38
CA ASP A 121 -29.42 -10.84 -1.79
C ASP A 121 -27.94 -10.50 -2.03
N LYS A 122 -27.18 -11.51 -2.46
CA LYS A 122 -25.72 -11.38 -2.66
C LYS A 122 -25.41 -10.27 -3.66
N ALA A 123 -26.18 -10.13 -4.74
CA ALA A 123 -25.93 -9.09 -5.75
C ALA A 123 -26.09 -7.68 -5.18
N LYS A 124 -27.21 -7.41 -4.48
CA LYS A 124 -27.43 -6.10 -3.82
C LYS A 124 -26.42 -5.83 -2.71
N SER A 125 -26.08 -6.86 -1.92
CA SER A 125 -25.03 -6.77 -0.89
C SER A 125 -23.69 -6.36 -1.48
N SER A 126 -23.34 -6.93 -2.64
CA SER A 126 -22.07 -6.68 -3.33
C SER A 126 -22.01 -5.27 -3.89
N TRP A 127 -23.06 -4.84 -4.59
CA TRP A 127 -23.15 -3.46 -5.10
C TRP A 127 -23.17 -2.42 -3.98
N GLY A 128 -23.91 -2.67 -2.89
CA GLY A 128 -23.92 -1.80 -1.72
C GLY A 128 -22.53 -1.67 -1.08
N SER A 129 -21.82 -2.80 -0.94
CA SER A 129 -20.45 -2.84 -0.42
C SER A 129 -19.50 -2.06 -1.31
N LEU A 130 -19.60 -2.25 -2.64
CA LEU A 130 -18.78 -1.53 -3.61
C LEU A 130 -18.99 -0.01 -3.50
N LEU A 131 -20.26 0.43 -3.44
CA LEU A 131 -20.63 1.84 -3.33
C LEU A 131 -20.11 2.46 -2.03
N ILE A 132 -20.33 1.79 -0.90
CA ILE A 132 -19.82 2.23 0.41
C ILE A 132 -18.29 2.35 0.36
N GLY A 133 -17.61 1.31 -0.16
CA GLY A 133 -16.16 1.28 -0.25
C GLY A 133 -15.60 2.46 -1.04
N TYR A 134 -16.04 2.66 -2.28
CA TYR A 134 -15.54 3.75 -3.12
C TYR A 134 -15.98 5.14 -2.66
N LEU A 135 -17.14 5.28 -2.02
CA LEU A 135 -17.54 6.54 -1.39
C LEU A 135 -16.60 6.89 -0.23
N THR A 136 -16.27 5.92 0.62
CA THR A 136 -15.28 6.11 1.69
C THR A 136 -13.90 6.46 1.12
N VAL A 137 -13.46 5.81 0.03
CA VAL A 137 -12.22 6.15 -0.70
C VAL A 137 -12.23 7.60 -1.18
N PHE A 138 -13.30 8.02 -1.83
CA PHE A 138 -13.45 9.39 -2.31
C PHE A 138 -13.37 10.42 -1.17
N VAL A 139 -14.13 10.19 -0.09
CA VAL A 139 -14.13 11.06 1.09
C VAL A 139 -12.76 11.13 1.75
N THR A 140 -12.10 10.00 1.94
CA THR A 140 -10.77 9.93 2.59
C THR A 140 -9.66 10.57 1.74
N ILE A 141 -9.78 10.55 0.40
CA ILE A 141 -8.91 11.31 -0.50
C ILE A 141 -9.16 12.82 -0.36
N ILE A 142 -10.42 13.27 -0.29
CA ILE A 142 -10.75 14.69 -0.07
C ILE A 142 -10.25 15.18 1.30
N ILE A 143 -10.35 14.34 2.33
CA ILE A 143 -9.87 14.68 3.69
C ILE A 143 -8.34 14.65 3.77
N GLN A 144 -7.65 13.98 2.85
CA GLN A 144 -6.20 13.78 2.94
C GLN A 144 -5.37 15.08 3.08
N PRO A 145 -5.63 16.18 2.34
CA PRO A 145 -4.91 17.44 2.51
C PRO A 145 -5.14 18.08 3.88
N LEU A 146 -6.38 18.02 4.39
CA LEU A 146 -6.70 18.45 5.75
C LEU A 146 -5.95 17.61 6.77
N MET A 147 -5.89 16.29 6.56
CA MET A 147 -5.17 15.40 7.46
C MET A 147 -3.68 15.74 7.52
N ARG A 148 -3.06 15.99 6.35
CA ARG A 148 -1.67 16.46 6.28
C ARG A 148 -1.46 17.78 7.01
N TYR A 149 -2.40 18.72 6.88
CA TYR A 149 -2.33 20.01 7.57
C TYR A 149 -2.38 19.83 9.09
N VAL A 150 -3.34 19.05 9.59
CA VAL A 150 -3.52 18.77 11.01
C VAL A 150 -2.29 18.05 11.58
N CYS A 151 -1.80 16.99 10.94
CA CYS A 151 -0.63 16.22 11.39
C CYS A 151 0.68 17.01 11.43
N ARG A 152 0.79 18.17 10.76
CA ARG A 152 1.93 19.10 10.91
C ARG A 152 1.84 19.95 12.18
N ARG A 153 0.63 20.15 12.72
CA ARG A 153 0.35 21.06 13.83
C ARG A 153 0.15 20.33 15.16
N ILE A 154 -0.17 19.04 15.12
CA ILE A 154 -0.35 18.21 16.32
C ILE A 154 0.84 17.26 16.50
N SER A 155 1.17 16.95 17.75
CA SER A 155 2.24 16.02 18.11
C SER A 155 1.79 15.08 19.23
N GLY A 156 2.60 14.06 19.52
CA GLY A 156 2.37 13.13 20.63
C GLY A 156 1.12 12.25 20.45
N PHE A 157 0.42 12.00 21.56
CA PHE A 157 -0.67 11.03 21.65
C PHE A 157 -1.89 11.40 20.80
N PHE A 158 -2.29 12.67 20.75
CA PHE A 158 -3.43 13.10 19.93
C PHE A 158 -3.16 12.94 18.42
N LYS A 159 -1.90 13.10 17.98
CA LYS A 159 -1.50 12.80 16.61
C LYS A 159 -1.77 11.34 16.26
N LEU A 160 -1.42 10.43 17.16
CA LEU A 160 -1.62 9.00 16.97
C LEU A 160 -3.11 8.67 16.82
N ILE A 161 -3.96 9.10 17.77
CA ILE A 161 -5.41 8.86 17.71
C ILE A 161 -6.02 9.32 16.39
N ILE A 162 -5.68 10.53 15.95
CA ILE A 162 -6.25 11.09 14.72
C ILE A 162 -5.76 10.30 13.49
N CYS A 163 -4.49 9.89 13.46
CA CYS A 163 -3.98 9.02 12.39
C CYS A 163 -4.71 7.67 12.38
N ASP A 164 -4.91 7.07 13.55
CA ASP A 164 -5.58 5.77 13.69
C ASP A 164 -7.03 5.82 13.21
N ILE A 165 -7.78 6.87 13.58
CA ILE A 165 -9.14 7.10 13.05
C ILE A 165 -9.12 7.21 11.52
N TYR A 166 -8.16 7.94 10.97
CA TYR A 166 -8.01 8.06 9.53
C TYR A 166 -7.70 6.72 8.85
N TYR A 167 -6.80 5.91 9.42
CA TYR A 167 -6.48 4.57 8.90
C TYR A 167 -7.63 3.59 9.05
N LEU A 168 -8.45 3.69 10.10
CA LEU A 168 -9.66 2.87 10.26
C LEU A 168 -10.69 3.19 9.17
N MET A 169 -10.85 4.46 8.77
CA MET A 169 -11.69 4.83 7.62
C MET A 169 -11.14 4.24 6.32
N ILE A 170 -9.82 4.33 6.10
CA ILE A 170 -9.14 3.73 4.95
C ILE A 170 -9.36 2.21 4.90
N PHE A 171 -9.14 1.54 6.03
CA PHE A 171 -9.37 0.10 6.17
C PHE A 171 -10.81 -0.29 5.84
N PHE A 172 -11.78 0.42 6.40
CA PHE A 172 -13.20 0.18 6.14
C PHE A 172 -13.56 0.35 4.66
N GLY A 173 -13.05 1.42 4.01
CA GLY A 173 -13.25 1.65 2.59
C GLY A 173 -12.63 0.54 1.73
N ALA A 174 -11.41 0.09 2.08
CA ALA A 174 -10.70 -0.95 1.36
C ALA A 174 -11.43 -2.31 1.46
N VAL A 175 -11.83 -2.73 2.66
CA VAL A 175 -12.57 -3.99 2.85
C VAL A 175 -13.87 -3.98 2.04
N ASN A 176 -14.64 -2.90 2.10
CA ASN A 176 -15.92 -2.81 1.40
C ASN A 176 -15.76 -2.79 -0.13
N ALA A 177 -14.74 -2.10 -0.64
CA ALA A 177 -14.43 -2.09 -2.07
C ALA A 177 -14.08 -3.49 -2.56
N TRP A 178 -13.16 -4.19 -1.90
CA TRP A 178 -12.79 -5.55 -2.29
C TRP A 178 -13.92 -6.54 -2.09
N ARG A 179 -14.62 -6.50 -0.95
CA ARG A 179 -15.80 -7.34 -0.74
C ARG A 179 -16.81 -7.18 -1.87
N GLY A 180 -17.07 -5.94 -2.30
CA GLY A 180 -17.90 -5.66 -3.45
C GLY A 180 -17.36 -6.28 -4.74
N ILE A 181 -16.10 -6.03 -5.09
CA ILE A 181 -15.46 -6.54 -6.31
C ILE A 181 -15.52 -8.07 -6.38
N TRP A 182 -15.02 -8.76 -5.34
CA TRP A 182 -14.95 -10.21 -5.32
C TRP A 182 -16.34 -10.84 -5.39
N ASN A 183 -17.30 -10.34 -4.63
CA ASN A 183 -18.65 -10.89 -4.66
C ASN A 183 -19.39 -10.59 -5.97
N LEU A 184 -19.12 -9.46 -6.64
CA LEU A 184 -19.66 -9.18 -7.98
C LEU A 184 -19.07 -10.12 -9.03
N LEU A 185 -17.77 -10.43 -8.96
CA LEU A 185 -17.15 -11.43 -9.82
C LEU A 185 -17.80 -12.80 -9.62
N ASP A 186 -18.04 -13.22 -8.38
CA ASP A 186 -18.76 -14.47 -8.08
C ASP A 186 -20.19 -14.50 -8.64
N VAL A 187 -20.86 -13.35 -8.71
CA VAL A 187 -22.27 -13.25 -9.14
C VAL A 187 -22.37 -13.20 -10.67
N TYR A 188 -21.47 -12.50 -11.35
CA TYR A 188 -21.62 -12.16 -12.76
C TYR A 188 -20.60 -12.83 -13.69
N LEU A 189 -19.40 -13.18 -13.21
CA LEU A 189 -18.31 -13.64 -14.07
C LEU A 189 -18.22 -15.16 -14.07
N TYR A 190 -18.77 -15.79 -15.11
CA TYR A 190 -18.84 -17.25 -15.29
C TYR A 190 -19.32 -17.96 -14.01
N PRO A 191 -20.54 -17.66 -13.51
CA PRO A 191 -21.04 -18.22 -12.25
C PRO A 191 -21.13 -19.76 -12.26
N ASP A 192 -21.36 -20.34 -13.44
CA ASP A 192 -21.47 -21.79 -13.65
C ASP A 192 -20.11 -22.47 -13.87
N ASP A 193 -19.08 -21.74 -14.33
CA ASP A 193 -17.71 -22.25 -14.54
C ASP A 193 -16.70 -21.42 -13.73
N ARG A 194 -16.58 -21.80 -12.45
CA ARG A 194 -15.70 -21.14 -11.49
C ARG A 194 -14.23 -21.29 -11.81
N ILE A 195 -13.84 -22.41 -12.45
CA ILE A 195 -12.43 -22.65 -12.78
C ILE A 195 -11.99 -21.64 -13.81
N LEU A 196 -12.78 -21.44 -14.86
CA LEU A 196 -12.53 -20.40 -15.86
C LEU A 196 -12.53 -19.00 -15.22
N SER A 197 -13.51 -18.71 -14.35
CA SER A 197 -13.59 -17.43 -13.63
C SER A 197 -12.31 -17.13 -12.84
N PHE A 198 -11.76 -18.10 -12.12
CA PHE A 198 -10.51 -17.92 -11.38
C PHE A 198 -9.30 -17.73 -12.29
N TRP A 199 -9.20 -18.47 -13.39
CA TRP A 199 -8.09 -18.29 -14.33
C TRP A 199 -8.07 -16.90 -14.96
N ILE A 200 -9.23 -16.41 -15.41
CA ILE A 200 -9.29 -15.09 -16.06
C ILE A 200 -9.09 -13.95 -15.05
N THR A 201 -9.63 -14.07 -13.83
CA THR A 201 -9.44 -13.06 -12.76
C THR A 201 -8.04 -13.07 -12.17
N HIS A 202 -7.25 -14.11 -12.44
CA HIS A 202 -5.84 -14.16 -12.10
C HIS A 202 -4.96 -13.63 -13.24
N ILE A 203 -5.04 -14.25 -14.43
CA ILE A 203 -4.12 -14.00 -15.54
C ILE A 203 -4.30 -12.58 -16.10
N ILE A 204 -5.53 -12.16 -16.39
CA ILE A 204 -5.76 -10.89 -17.09
C ILE A 204 -5.32 -9.70 -16.22
N PRO A 205 -5.74 -9.59 -14.94
CA PRO A 205 -5.27 -8.49 -14.09
C PRO A 205 -3.76 -8.54 -13.83
N PHE A 206 -3.16 -9.73 -13.68
CA PHE A 206 -1.72 -9.84 -13.51
C PHE A 206 -0.95 -9.30 -14.73
N LEU A 207 -1.33 -9.72 -15.94
CA LEU A 207 -0.70 -9.23 -17.18
C LEU A 207 -0.88 -7.72 -17.34
N LEU A 208 -2.06 -7.19 -16.98
CA LEU A 208 -2.31 -5.75 -17.03
C LEU A 208 -1.45 -4.99 -16.02
N LEU A 209 -1.34 -5.48 -14.78
CA LEU A 209 -0.47 -4.89 -13.76
C LEU A 209 1.00 -4.92 -14.19
N ALA A 210 1.46 -6.03 -14.78
CA ALA A 210 2.80 -6.16 -15.33
C ALA A 210 3.06 -5.18 -16.48
N ALA A 211 2.10 -5.03 -17.40
CA ALA A 211 2.18 -4.06 -18.50
C ALA A 211 2.24 -2.62 -17.97
N LEU A 212 1.51 -2.32 -16.89
CA LEU A 212 1.52 -1.02 -16.22
C LEU A 212 2.70 -0.82 -15.25
N LYS A 213 3.56 -1.84 -15.06
CA LYS A 213 4.66 -1.87 -14.09
C LYS A 213 4.19 -1.60 -12.65
N CYS A 214 3.08 -2.23 -12.26
CA CYS A 214 2.44 -2.12 -10.95
C CYS A 214 2.22 -3.47 -10.27
N SER A 215 2.85 -4.55 -10.73
CA SER A 215 2.66 -5.91 -10.22
C SER A 215 2.95 -6.02 -8.72
N ASN A 216 3.88 -5.20 -8.22
CA ASN A 216 4.21 -5.08 -6.81
C ASN A 216 3.05 -4.61 -5.92
N SER A 217 2.00 -4.04 -6.49
CA SER A 217 0.79 -3.67 -5.76
C SER A 217 -0.02 -4.87 -5.27
N ILE A 218 0.25 -6.07 -5.79
CA ILE A 218 -0.41 -7.31 -5.36
C ILE A 218 -0.01 -7.67 -3.93
N LEU A 219 1.21 -7.32 -3.53
CA LEU A 219 1.76 -7.68 -2.22
C LEU A 219 1.57 -6.53 -1.23
N VAL A 220 1.12 -6.87 -0.02
CA VAL A 220 1.27 -5.99 1.14
C VAL A 220 2.74 -6.00 1.51
N ARG A 221 3.36 -4.82 1.56
CA ARG A 221 4.80 -4.67 1.82
C ARG A 221 5.06 -4.28 3.26
N GLY A 222 5.82 -5.10 3.96
CA GLY A 222 6.43 -4.78 5.24
C GLY A 222 5.45 -4.43 6.35
N VAL A 223 6.00 -3.90 7.43
CA VAL A 223 5.27 -3.38 8.57
C VAL A 223 5.64 -1.92 8.75
N PHE A 224 4.64 -1.06 8.60
CA PHE A 224 4.79 0.36 8.79
C PHE A 224 4.22 0.79 10.15
N ILE A 225 4.92 1.69 10.84
CA ILE A 225 4.49 2.20 12.14
C ILE A 225 3.65 3.49 11.98
N ASP A 226 2.59 3.60 12.79
CA ASP A 226 1.65 4.70 12.80
C ASP A 226 2.26 5.96 13.42
N ALA A 227 1.94 7.10 12.81
CA ALA A 227 2.48 8.42 13.17
C ALA A 227 4.01 8.55 13.06
N GLU A 228 4.69 7.55 12.49
CA GLU A 228 6.13 7.59 12.17
C GLU A 228 6.40 8.53 10.97
N GLY A 229 7.49 9.29 11.03
CA GLY A 229 7.84 10.31 10.03
C GLY A 229 7.50 11.75 10.45
N THR A 230 8.12 12.72 9.78
CA THR A 230 8.02 14.13 10.17
C THR A 230 6.75 14.78 9.63
N GLY A 231 6.03 15.51 10.50
CA GLY A 231 4.83 16.26 10.12
C GLY A 231 3.79 15.46 9.31
N ALA A 232 3.65 15.80 8.03
CA ALA A 232 2.65 15.25 7.12
C ALA A 232 3.02 13.90 6.47
N GLU A 233 4.26 13.42 6.63
CA GLU A 233 4.71 12.16 6.02
C GLU A 233 4.02 10.94 6.64
N CYS A 234 3.62 11.04 7.89
CA CYS A 234 2.93 9.95 8.59
C CYS A 234 1.61 9.54 7.91
N VAL A 235 0.81 10.48 7.40
CA VAL A 235 -0.51 10.22 6.79
C VAL A 235 -0.49 10.17 5.27
N LEU A 236 0.70 9.98 4.68
CA LEU A 236 0.86 9.89 3.24
C LEU A 236 0.30 8.56 2.72
N LEU A 237 -0.83 8.62 2.00
CA LEU A 237 -1.26 7.49 1.18
C LEU A 237 -0.27 7.30 0.02
N PRO A 238 0.26 6.08 -0.21
CA PRO A 238 1.18 5.79 -1.29
C PRO A 238 0.41 5.65 -2.63
N MET A 239 -0.30 6.71 -3.02
CA MET A 239 -0.93 6.85 -4.34
C MET A 239 0.04 7.57 -5.26
N ASN A 240 1.05 6.86 -5.73
CA ASN A 240 2.22 7.49 -6.33
C ASN A 240 2.03 7.92 -7.80
N TYR A 241 1.02 7.43 -8.53
CA TYR A 241 0.94 7.64 -9.99
C TYR A 241 0.75 9.10 -10.40
N VAL A 242 -0.35 9.73 -9.97
CA VAL A 242 -0.69 11.10 -10.37
C VAL A 242 0.36 12.08 -9.83
N ARG A 243 0.75 11.91 -8.56
CA ARG A 243 1.75 12.76 -7.91
C ARG A 243 3.12 12.63 -8.58
N LEU A 244 3.63 11.41 -8.82
CA LEU A 244 4.93 11.22 -9.47
C LEU A 244 4.92 11.70 -10.91
N HIS A 245 3.82 11.50 -11.66
CA HIS A 245 3.70 12.03 -13.00
C HIS A 245 3.81 13.55 -13.00
N PHE A 246 3.03 14.24 -12.15
CA PHE A 246 3.13 15.70 -12.02
C PHE A 246 4.48 16.18 -11.48
N LEU A 247 5.10 15.44 -10.55
CA LEU A 247 6.45 15.77 -10.05
C LEU A 247 7.51 15.58 -11.13
N ARG A 248 7.40 14.52 -11.94
CA ARG A 248 8.31 14.26 -13.07
C ARG A 248 8.14 15.33 -14.13
N GLU A 249 6.91 15.73 -14.43
CA GLU A 249 6.63 16.77 -15.41
C GLU A 249 7.07 18.15 -14.91
N ARG A 250 6.91 18.45 -13.61
CA ARG A 250 7.49 19.65 -12.99
C ARG A 250 9.00 19.62 -13.03
N ARG A 251 9.63 18.48 -12.71
CA ARG A 251 11.10 18.35 -12.75
C ARG A 251 11.64 18.55 -14.16
N LYS A 252 11.02 17.95 -15.19
CA LYS A 252 11.36 18.21 -16.59
C LYS A 252 11.27 19.70 -16.95
N LYS A 253 10.24 20.40 -16.48
CA LYS A 253 10.10 21.86 -16.67
C LYS A 253 11.19 22.65 -15.96
N PHE A 254 11.53 22.30 -14.72
CA PHE A 254 12.64 22.93 -13.99
C PHE A 254 13.99 22.67 -14.67
N ASP A 255 14.24 21.44 -15.14
CA ASP A 255 15.47 21.09 -15.85
C ASP A 255 15.55 21.81 -17.20
N SER A 256 14.43 21.96 -17.94
CA SER A 256 14.40 22.74 -19.18
C SER A 256 14.59 24.23 -18.95
N ASP A 257 14.00 24.79 -17.89
CA ASP A 257 14.14 26.20 -17.55
C ASP A 257 15.57 26.51 -17.06
N GLN A 258 16.19 25.61 -16.29
CA GLN A 258 17.61 25.74 -15.91
C GLN A 258 18.54 25.64 -17.12
N SER A 259 18.25 24.74 -18.08
CA SER A 259 19.03 24.60 -19.32
C SER A 259 18.96 25.88 -20.17
N GLN A 260 17.78 26.49 -20.28
CA GLN A 260 17.61 27.78 -20.96
C GLN A 260 18.31 28.93 -20.23
N HIS A 261 18.28 28.96 -18.90
CA HIS A 261 18.95 30.00 -18.13
C HIS A 261 20.49 29.88 -18.19
N SER A 262 21.04 28.65 -18.20
CA SER A 262 22.47 28.41 -18.37
C SER A 262 22.99 28.79 -19.76
N ASP A 263 22.19 28.57 -20.82
CA ASP A 263 22.57 28.98 -22.19
C ASP A 263 22.57 30.51 -22.34
N ILE A 264 21.62 31.22 -21.70
CA ILE A 264 21.60 32.69 -21.67
C ILE A 264 22.81 33.21 -20.89
N SER A 265 23.15 32.63 -19.73
CA SER A 265 24.32 33.03 -18.93
C SER A 265 25.65 32.76 -19.65
N HIS A 266 25.77 31.65 -20.39
CA HIS A 266 26.96 31.35 -21.20
C HIS A 266 27.12 32.30 -22.41
N PHE A 267 26.02 32.82 -22.98
CA PHE A 267 26.07 33.79 -24.07
C PHE A 267 26.66 35.14 -23.61
N TYR A 268 26.33 35.60 -22.40
CA TYR A 268 26.91 36.82 -21.83
C TYR A 268 28.34 36.62 -21.30
N LEU A 269 28.69 35.47 -20.73
CA LEU A 269 30.06 35.17 -20.25
C LEU A 269 31.09 34.99 -21.38
N LYS A 270 30.65 34.52 -22.57
CA LYS A 270 31.56 34.31 -23.71
C LYS A 270 32.03 35.63 -24.35
N ALA A 271 31.27 36.72 -24.20
CA ALA A 271 31.66 38.04 -24.68
C ALA A 271 32.81 38.66 -23.86
N ASP A 272 32.86 38.40 -22.54
CA ASP A 272 33.89 38.96 -21.64
C ASP A 272 35.13 38.06 -21.47
N HIS A 273 35.01 36.74 -21.67
CA HIS A 273 36.16 35.82 -21.54
C HIS A 273 37.24 35.97 -22.61
N ALA A 274 36.93 36.50 -23.80
CA ALA A 274 37.92 36.72 -24.85
C ALA A 274 38.98 37.78 -24.47
N THR A 275 38.64 38.71 -23.58
CA THR A 275 39.52 39.80 -23.15
C THR A 275 40.36 39.41 -21.93
N ILE A 276 39.83 38.55 -21.05
CA ILE A 276 40.48 38.15 -19.79
C ILE A 276 41.53 37.04 -20.00
N VAL A 277 41.31 36.12 -20.94
CA VAL A 277 42.24 34.99 -21.19
C VAL A 277 43.62 35.47 -21.65
N LYS A 278 43.70 36.54 -22.44
CA LYS A 278 44.99 37.10 -22.90
C LYS A 278 45.84 37.72 -21.78
N LEU A 279 45.23 38.13 -20.67
CA LEU A 279 45.94 38.71 -19.52
C LEU A 279 46.42 37.60 -18.56
N SER A 280 45.68 36.50 -18.42
CA SER A 280 46.04 35.40 -17.51
C SER A 280 47.14 34.47 -18.03
N GLU A 281 47.31 34.33 -19.35
CA GLU A 281 48.38 33.49 -19.91
C GLU A 281 49.78 34.07 -19.65
N LYS A 282 49.89 35.41 -19.52
CA LYS A 282 51.16 36.09 -19.26
C LYS A 282 51.67 35.92 -17.82
N ASP A 283 50.76 35.72 -16.86
CA ASP A 283 51.09 35.54 -15.44
C ASP A 283 51.43 34.09 -15.07
N ASN A 284 50.81 33.10 -15.73
CA ASN A 284 51.02 31.69 -15.41
C ASN A 284 52.40 31.15 -15.83
N GLU A 285 53.04 31.75 -16.84
CA GLU A 285 54.42 31.40 -17.24
C GLU A 285 55.45 31.80 -16.18
N ALA A 286 55.19 32.85 -15.41
CA ALA A 286 56.08 33.31 -14.33
C ALA A 286 56.01 32.45 -13.06
N HIS A 287 54.89 31.73 -12.85
CA HIS A 287 54.66 30.94 -11.64
C HIS A 287 55.18 29.50 -11.71
N HIS A 288 55.44 28.95 -12.90
CA HIS A 288 55.75 27.53 -13.08
C HIS A 288 57.21 27.13 -12.87
N THR A 289 58.11 28.08 -12.59
CA THR A 289 59.56 27.86 -12.40
C THR A 289 59.99 27.60 -10.95
N LEU A 290 59.08 27.61 -9.95
CA LEU A 290 59.49 27.77 -8.55
C LEU A 290 59.17 26.65 -7.53
N ILE A 291 58.59 25.48 -7.86
CA ILE A 291 58.22 24.51 -6.79
C ILE A 291 58.52 23.02 -7.14
N GLU A 292 59.49 22.44 -6.41
CA GLU A 292 59.85 21.01 -6.33
C GLU A 292 58.85 20.15 -5.51
N LYS A 293 58.87 18.81 -5.70
CA LYS A 293 57.95 17.79 -5.14
C LYS A 293 58.35 17.24 -3.74
N PRO A 294 57.41 16.76 -2.89
CA PRO A 294 57.75 16.07 -1.64
C PRO A 294 57.49 14.54 -1.60
N HIS A 295 58.22 13.88 -0.69
CA HIS A 295 58.32 12.43 -0.38
C HIS A 295 57.17 11.83 0.45
N THR A 296 57.01 10.49 0.36
CA THR A 296 56.08 9.61 1.11
C THR A 296 56.69 9.00 2.39
N THR A 297 55.91 8.85 3.46
CA THR A 297 56.31 8.08 4.67
C THR A 297 55.18 7.15 5.17
N ASN A 298 55.53 5.88 5.42
CA ASN A 298 54.70 4.81 6.01
C ASN A 298 54.65 4.90 7.56
N VAL A 299 53.58 4.38 8.18
CA VAL A 299 53.50 4.18 9.66
C VAL A 299 53.10 2.73 9.98
N GLN A 300 53.84 2.11 10.90
CA GLN A 300 53.67 0.76 11.45
C GLN A 300 52.83 0.77 12.75
N ILE A 301 52.18 -0.37 13.01
CA ILE A 301 51.30 -0.67 14.16
C ILE A 301 52.11 -1.31 15.30
N ILE A 302 51.94 -0.82 16.53
CA ILE A 302 51.64 -1.58 17.76
C ILE A 302 50.71 -0.72 18.63
#